data_AF-A0A9D2WRV0-F1
#
_entry.id   AF-A0A9D2WRV0-F1
#
_cell.length_a   1.000
_cell.length_b   1.000
_cell.length_c   1.000
_cell.angle_alpha   90.00
_cell.angle_beta   90.00
_cell.angle_gamma   90.00
#
_symmetry.space_group_name_H-M   'P 1'
#
loop_
_entity.id
_entity.type
_entity.pdbx_description
1 polymer ?
#
loop_
_entity_poly.entity_id
_entity_poly.type
_entity_poly.pdbx_seq_one_letter_code
_entity_poly.pdbx_strand_id
1 'polypeptide(L)' 'MAVTQTLKMSFVNQAGTKTTISLDNPKDTLTQAEVTAAMDQIIAKNIFNSAGGDLVSKHSAAIIDTTTTVLYEQE' A
#
# COMPACT_ATOMS: atom_id res chain seq x y z
N MET A 1 -10.46 -20.09 8.13
CA MET A 1 -9.93 -18.74 8.45
C MET A 1 -8.99 -18.37 7.32
N ALA A 2 -9.32 -17.35 6.53
CA ALA A 2 -8.40 -16.82 5.54
C ALA A 2 -7.71 -15.61 6.17
N VAL A 3 -6.38 -15.65 6.21
CA VAL A 3 -5.56 -14.50 6.61
C VAL A 3 -5.05 -13.89 5.31
N THR A 4 -5.46 -12.67 5.00
CA THR A 4 -4.95 -11.92 3.86
C THR A 4 -4.14 -10.74 4.38
N GLN A 5 -2.87 -10.68 3.99
CA GLN A 5 -2.04 -9.52 4.23
C GLN A 5 -2.17 -8.56 3.05
N THR A 6 -2.43 -7.30 3.37
CA THR A 6 -2.46 -6.22 2.39
C THR A 6 -1.56 -5.10 2.90
N LEU A 7 -0.56 -4.74 2.11
CA LEU A 7 0.30 -3.60 2.39
C LEU A 7 -0.33 -2.34 1.82
N LYS A 8 -0.79 -1.45 2.69
CA LYS A 8 -1.29 -0.14 2.32
C LYS A 8 -0.20 0.90 2.46
N MET A 9 0.14 1.51 1.33
CA MET A 9 1.08 2.61 1.22
C MET A 9 0.32 3.88 0.86
N SER A 10 0.35 4.87 1.75
CA SER A 10 -0.22 6.18 1.51
C SER A 10 0.87 7.16 1.10
N PHE A 11 0.59 7.92 0.06
CA PHE A 11 1.47 8.93 -0.51
C PHE A 11 0.71 10.25 -0.68
N VAL A 12 1.45 11.34 -0.78
CA VAL A 12 0.93 12.67 -1.12
C VAL A 12 1.44 13.02 -2.50
N ASN A 13 0.54 13.43 -3.39
CA ASN A 13 0.88 13.90 -4.72
C ASN A 13 1.12 15.41 -4.75
N GLN A 14 1.59 15.92 -5.89
CA GLN A 14 1.94 17.32 -6.06
C GLN A 14 0.73 18.28 -5.86
N ALA A 15 -0.49 17.81 -6.11
CA ALA A 15 -1.72 18.55 -5.81
C ALA A 15 -2.12 18.55 -4.31
N GLY A 16 -1.32 17.94 -3.43
CA GLY A 16 -1.63 17.81 -2.00
C GLY A 16 -2.69 16.76 -1.68
N THR A 17 -3.08 15.94 -2.65
CA THR A 17 -4.06 14.87 -2.48
C THR A 17 -3.37 13.59 -2.02
N LYS A 18 -4.03 12.86 -1.11
CA LYS A 18 -3.54 11.58 -0.60
C LYS A 18 -3.91 10.45 -1.57
N THR A 19 -2.91 9.69 -2.00
CA THR A 19 -3.07 8.51 -2.84
C THR A 19 -2.70 7.28 -2.04
N THR A 20 -3.62 6.33 -1.92
CA THR A 20 -3.39 5.08 -1.21
C THR A 20 -3.24 3.95 -2.21
N ILE A 21 -2.08 3.30 -2.21
CA ILE A 21 -1.78 2.11 -2.98
C ILE A 21 -1.94 0.91 -2.04
N SER A 22 -2.78 -0.04 -2.41
CA SER A 22 -2.95 -1.30 -1.68
C SER A 22 -2.29 -2.40 -2.49
N LEU A 23 -1.38 -3.14 -1.87
CA LEU A 23 -0.72 -4.29 -2.47
C LEU A 23 -1.13 -5.53 -1.69
N ASP A 24 -1.92 -6.38 -2.33
CA ASP A 24 -2.29 -7.68 -1.81
C ASP A 24 -1.12 -8.66 -1.90
N ASN A 25 -0.99 -9.51 -0.89
CA ASN A 25 0.12 -10.47 -0.79
C ASN A 25 1.51 -9.80 -0.76
N PRO A 26 1.75 -8.86 0.18
CA PRO A 26 3.08 -8.30 0.37
C PRO A 26 4.05 -9.41 0.77
N LYS A 27 5.32 -9.27 0.38
CA LYS A 27 6.37 -10.20 0.78
C LYS A 27 6.43 -10.29 2.32
N ASP A 28 6.34 -11.49 2.89
CA ASP A 28 6.43 -11.72 4.35
C ASP A 28 7.69 -11.15 5.00
N THR A 29 8.79 -11.01 4.24
CA THR A 29 10.07 -10.48 4.73
C THR A 29 10.19 -8.96 4.59
N LEU A 30 9.12 -8.25 4.23
CA LEU A 30 9.16 -6.80 4.04
C LEU A 30 9.48 -6.10 5.35
N THR A 31 10.68 -5.55 5.42
CA THR A 31 11.11 -4.68 6.51
C THR A 31 10.71 -3.24 6.24
N GLN A 32 10.65 -2.42 7.30
CA GLN A 32 10.42 -0.98 7.18
C GLN A 32 11.36 -0.31 6.16
N ALA A 33 12.62 -0.76 6.10
CA ALA A 33 13.61 -0.27 5.15
C ALA A 33 13.24 -0.59 3.69
N GLU A 34 12.85 -1.84 3.40
CA GLU A 34 12.41 -2.23 2.06
C GLU A 34 11.14 -1.50 1.62
N VAL A 35 10.17 -1.36 2.53
CA VAL A 35 8.95 -0.59 2.27
C VAL A 35 9.30 0.87 1.97
N THR A 36 10.19 1.48 2.76
CA THR A 36 10.63 2.86 2.53
C THR A 36 11.39 3.01 1.22
N ALA A 37 12.26 2.06 0.87
CA ALA A 37 12.99 2.06 -0.39
C ALA A 37 12.05 1.86 -1.60
N ALA A 38 11.04 0.98 -1.47
CA ALA A 38 10.01 0.78 -2.48
C ALA A 38 9.18 2.06 -2.67
N MET A 39 8.78 2.73 -1.58
CA MET A 39 8.11 4.03 -1.63
C MET A 39 8.96 5.09 -2.35
N ASP A 40 10.26 5.13 -2.07
CA ASP A 40 11.20 6.06 -2.71
C ASP A 40 11.36 5.75 -4.21
N GLN A 41 11.49 4.47 -4.57
CA GLN A 41 11.52 4.00 -5.96
C GLN A 41 10.23 4.34 -6.70
N ILE A 42 9.07 4.22 -6.06
CA ILE A 42 7.76 4.55 -6.61
C ILE A 42 7.68 6.05 -6.94
N ILE A 43 8.10 6.90 -6.01
CA ILE A 43 8.18 8.36 -6.18
C ILE A 43 9.19 8.71 -7.29
N ALA A 44 10.40 8.15 -7.23
CA ALA A 44 11.47 8.43 -8.18
C ALA A 44 11.16 7.96 -9.60
N LYS A 45 10.49 6.81 -9.75
CA LYS A 45 10.07 6.28 -11.04
C LYS A 45 8.83 6.99 -11.59
N ASN A 46 8.04 7.65 -10.74
CA ASN A 46 6.75 8.26 -11.09
C ASN A 46 5.85 7.35 -11.95
N ILE A 47 5.92 6.04 -11.69
CA ILE A 47 5.20 5.02 -12.47
C ILE A 47 3.73 4.91 -12.08
N PHE A 48 3.31 5.57 -11.00
CA PHE A 48 1.93 5.59 -10.54
C PHE A 48 1.32 6.95 -10.83
N ASN A 49 0.46 7.00 -11.85
CA ASN A 49 -0.34 8.19 -12.15
C ASN A 49 -1.45 8.34 -11.10
N SER A 50 -1.32 9.34 -10.22
CA SER A 50 -2.41 9.77 -9.35
C SER A 50 -3.23 10.87 -10.03
N ALA A 51 -4.50 10.98 -9.67
CA ALA A 51 -5.41 12.01 -10.19
C ALA A 51 -4.91 13.46 -9.95
N GLY A 52 -3.97 13.66 -9.02
CA GLY A 52 -3.36 14.96 -8.72
C GLY A 52 -1.88 15.09 -9.14
N GLY A 53 -1.44 14.30 -10.12
CA GLY A 53 -0.08 14.35 -10.66
C GLY A 53 0.91 13.43 -9.94
N ASP A 54 2.19 13.78 -10.03
CA ASP A 54 3.31 13.01 -9.53
C ASP A 54 3.26 12.81 -8.00
N LEU A 55 3.75 11.67 -7.53
CA LEU A 55 3.90 11.40 -6.10
C LEU A 55 5.09 12.21 -5.57
N VAL A 56 4.89 13.10 -4.60
CA VAL A 56 5.95 13.99 -4.08
C VAL A 56 6.39 13.65 -2.67
N SER A 57 5.59 12.90 -1.91
CA SER A 57 5.95 12.50 -0.55
C SER A 57 5.31 11.19 -0.12
N LYS A 58 6.03 10.42 0.69
CA LYS A 58 5.51 9.26 1.42
C LYS A 58 4.79 9.73 2.68
N HIS A 59 3.55 9.30 2.88
CA HIS A 59 2.75 9.67 4.05
C HIS A 59 2.86 8.62 5.15
N SER A 60 2.54 7.37 4.82
CA SER A 60 2.56 6.25 5.78
C SER A 60 2.51 4.92 5.05
N ALA A 61 3.10 3.88 5.65
CA ALA A 61 2.94 2.49 5.21
C ALA A 61 2.41 1.67 6.37
N ALA A 62 1.43 0.82 6.11
CA ALA A 62 0.89 -0.11 7.09
C ALA A 62 0.64 -1.47 6.43
N ILE A 63 1.12 -2.53 7.08
CA ILE A 63 0.69 -3.89 6.77
C ILE A 63 -0.62 -4.10 7.51
N ILE A 64 -1.65 -4.54 6.78
CA ILE A 64 -2.95 -4.87 7.34
C ILE A 64 -3.15 -6.38 7.20
N ASP A 65 -3.16 -7.06 8.34
CA ASP A 65 -3.54 -8.46 8.46
C ASP A 65 -5.07 -8.55 8.61
N THR A 66 -5.75 -8.92 7.52
CA THR A 66 -7.20 -9.13 7.54
C THR A 66 -7.48 -10.61 7.82
N THR A 67 -8.11 -10.90 8.95
CA THR A 67 -8.58 -12.25 9.27
C THR A 67 -10.06 -12.35 8.96
N THR A 68 -10.41 -13.06 7.89
CA THR A 68 -11.80 -13.35 7.55
C THR A 68 -12.19 -14.70 8.13
N THR A 69 -13.11 -14.67 9.09
CA THR A 69 -13.79 -15.85 9.62
C THR A 69 -15.18 -15.90 9.01
N VAL A 70 -15.36 -16.78 8.03
CA VAL A 70 -16.68 -17.07 7.47
C VAL A 70 -17.49 -17.81 8.53
N LEU A 71 -18.48 -17.13 9.10
CA LEU A 71 -19.36 -17.69 10.13
C LEU A 71 -20.55 -18.43 9.51
N TYR A 72 -20.90 -18.09 8.27
CA TYR A 72 -21.99 -18.71 7.53
C TYR A 72 -21.83 -18.38 6.04
N GLU A 73 -21.83 -19.40 5.19
CA GLU A 73 -21.84 -19.30 3.74
C GLU A 73 -22.98 -20.19 3.25
N GLN A 74 -23.97 -19.62 2.58
CA GLN A 74 -24.99 -20.39 1.87
C GLN A 74 -24.59 -20.37 0.40
N GLU A 75 -24.44 -21.57 -0.18
CA GLU A 75 -24.29 -21.77 -1.63
C GLU A 75 -25.51 -21.25 -2.41
#